data_AF-A0A537G8G4-F1
#
_entry.id   AF-A0A537G8G4-F1
#
_cell.length_a   1.000
_cell.length_b   1.000
_cell.length_c   1.000
_cell.angle_alpha   90.00
_cell.angle_beta   90.00
_cell.angle_gamma   90.00
#
_symmetry.space_group_name_H-M   'P 1'
#
loop_
_entity.id
_entity.type
_entity.pdbx_description
1 polymer ?
#
loop_
_entity_poly.entity_id
_entity_poly.type
_entity_poly.pdbx_seq_one_letter_code
_entity_poly.pdbx_strand_id
1 'polypeptide(L)'
;RENLITPENIAKVSQLEPIAKDLGCSMAQLGLAWCLKNPHVSTVMTGASRPEQVVENMKAIDVVDKLDSGVMERIDDILGNRPDSEESG
;
A
#
# COMPACT_ATOMS: atom_id res chain seq x y z
N ARG A 1 -19.34 7.15 -8.11
CA ARG A 1 -18.20 7.43 -7.21
C ARG A 1 -18.49 6.70 -5.91
N GLU A 2 -17.88 5.53 -5.71
CA GLU A 2 -17.88 4.88 -4.40
C GLU A 2 -17.24 5.82 -3.38
N ASN A 3 -17.89 6.00 -2.23
CA ASN A 3 -17.38 6.86 -1.17
C ASN A 3 -16.37 6.05 -0.36
N LEU A 4 -15.08 6.20 -0.69
CA LEU A 4 -13.99 5.46 -0.05
C LEU A 4 -13.74 5.90 1.40
N ILE A 5 -14.31 7.03 1.83
CA ILE A 5 -14.22 7.52 3.20
C ILE A 5 -15.40 6.95 4.01
N THR A 6 -15.28 5.67 4.37
CA THR A 6 -16.19 5.01 5.31
C THR A 6 -15.51 4.89 6.68
N PRO A 7 -16.26 4.83 7.78
CA PRO A 7 -15.70 4.57 9.11
C PRO A 7 -14.87 3.29 9.17
N GLU A 8 -15.29 2.26 8.41
CA GLU A 8 -14.56 1.00 8.30
C GLU A 8 -13.20 1.18 7.62
N ASN A 9 -13.14 1.88 6.48
CA ASN A 9 -11.89 2.15 5.78
C ASN A 9 -10.96 3.02 6.63
N ILE A 10 -11.49 3.98 7.38
CA ILE A 10 -10.70 4.79 8.31
C ILE A 10 -10.08 3.90 9.40
N ALA A 11 -10.86 2.98 9.98
CA ALA A 11 -10.36 2.06 11.00
C ALA A 11 -9.29 1.10 10.45
N LYS A 12 -9.42 0.64 9.20
CA LYS A 12 -8.39 -0.17 8.50
C LYS A 12 -7.12 0.65 8.29
N VAL A 13 -7.23 1.88 7.80
CA VAL A 13 -6.08 2.78 7.60
C VAL A 13 -5.36 3.08 8.92
N SER A 14 -6.07 3.29 10.02
CA SER A 14 -5.46 3.46 11.35
C SER A 14 -4.67 2.24 11.82
N GLN A 15 -5.08 1.03 11.42
CA GLN A 15 -4.35 -0.20 11.74
C GLN A 15 -3.09 -0.39 10.88
N LEU A 16 -3.04 0.21 9.67
CA LEU A 16 -1.84 0.20 8.83
C LEU A 16 -0.76 1.19 9.32
N GLU A 17 -1.15 2.24 10.04
CA GLU A 17 -0.24 3.26 10.57
C GLU A 17 0.98 2.70 11.33
N PRO A 18 0.83 1.76 12.29
CA PRO A 18 1.98 1.15 12.96
C PRO A 18 2.91 0.39 12.00
N ILE A 19 2.38 -0.26 10.96
CA ILE A 19 3.20 -0.98 9.97
C ILE A 19 4.09 0.01 9.21
N ALA A 20 3.54 1.14 8.76
CA ALA A 20 4.37 2.14 8.08
C ALA A 20 5.41 2.77 9.02
N LYS A 21 5.08 2.96 10.30
CA LYS A 21 6.06 3.43 11.30
C LYS A 21 7.19 2.42 11.50
N ASP A 22 6.88 1.13 11.59
CA ASP A 22 7.87 0.05 11.69
C ASP A 22 8.81 0.03 10.46
N LEU A 23 8.27 0.28 9.26
CA LEU A 23 9.03 0.33 8.01
C LEU A 23 9.78 1.65 7.79
N GLY A 24 9.47 2.67 8.59
CA GLY A 24 10.03 4.03 8.49
C GLY A 24 9.54 4.79 7.26
N CYS A 25 8.30 4.57 6.81
CA CYS A 25 7.73 5.21 5.62
C CYS A 25 6.43 5.97 5.91
N SER A 26 6.02 6.84 5.00
CA SER A 26 4.70 7.50 5.05
C SER A 26 3.59 6.54 4.61
N MET A 27 2.34 6.84 4.95
CA MET A 27 1.17 6.10 4.45
C MET A 27 1.08 6.11 2.92
N ALA A 28 1.44 7.24 2.29
CA ALA A 28 1.48 7.34 0.85
C ALA A 28 2.54 6.40 0.25
N GLN A 29 3.73 6.36 0.85
CA GLN A 29 4.80 5.45 0.43
C GLN A 29 4.41 3.98 0.63
N LEU A 30 3.76 3.63 1.74
CA LEU A 30 3.27 2.28 1.98
C LEU A 30 2.26 1.85 0.91
N GLY A 31 1.28 2.71 0.59
CA GLY A 31 0.28 2.42 -0.44
C GLY A 31 0.90 2.26 -1.83
N LEU A 32 1.83 3.14 -2.20
CA LEU A 32 2.55 3.03 -3.46
C LEU A 32 3.41 1.76 -3.53
N ALA A 33 4.11 1.43 -2.45
CA ALA A 33 4.94 0.24 -2.39
C ALA A 33 4.12 -1.06 -2.43
N TRP A 34 2.97 -1.09 -1.77
CA TRP A 34 2.02 -2.19 -1.84
C TRP A 34 1.49 -2.39 -3.27
N CYS A 35 1.12 -1.30 -3.96
CA CYS A 35 0.72 -1.36 -5.38
C CYS A 35 1.85 -1.88 -6.27
N LEU A 36 3.10 -1.44 -6.06
CA LEU A 36 4.27 -1.89 -6.82
C LEU A 36 4.66 -3.34 -6.55
N LYS A 37 4.35 -3.88 -5.36
CA LYS A 37 4.63 -5.28 -5.01
C LYS A 37 3.68 -6.25 -5.70
N ASN A 38 2.50 -5.79 -6.11
CA ASN A 38 1.52 -6.64 -6.79
C ASN A 38 1.99 -6.95 -8.23
N PRO A 39 2.28 -8.21 -8.57
CA PRO A 39 2.76 -8.59 -9.90
C PRO A 39 1.75 -8.31 -11.03
N HIS A 40 0.46 -8.13 -10.71
CA HIS A 40 -0.58 -7.79 -11.67
C HIS A 40 -0.62 -6.29 -12.00
N VAL A 41 0.13 -5.46 -11.28
CA VAL A 41 0.21 -4.01 -11.50
C VAL A 41 1.48 -3.72 -12.30
N SER A 42 1.35 -3.56 -13.61
CA SER A 42 2.50 -3.26 -14.48
C SER A 42 2.99 -1.80 -14.36
N THR A 43 2.11 -0.87 -13.97
CA THR A 43 2.43 0.56 -13.89
C THR A 43 1.60 1.23 -12.78
N VAL A 44 2.25 1.95 -11.87
CA VAL A 44 1.57 2.81 -10.88
C VAL A 44 1.60 4.26 -11.37
N MET A 45 0.44 4.82 -11.72
CA MET A 45 0.32 6.24 -12.09
C MET A 45 0.18 7.09 -10.83
N THR A 46 1.25 7.77 -10.41
CA THR A 46 1.21 8.67 -9.27
C THR A 46 0.92 10.09 -9.71
N GLY A 47 -0.16 10.69 -9.19
CA GLY A 47 -0.40 12.13 -9.31
C GLY A 47 0.46 12.90 -8.31
N ALA A 48 1.10 13.98 -8.76
CA ALA A 48 1.82 14.92 -7.89
C ALA A 48 1.46 16.34 -8.31
N SER A 49 1.03 17.17 -7.35
CA SER A 49 0.74 18.59 -7.57
C SER A 49 1.98 19.46 -7.42
N ARG A 50 3.04 18.94 -6.78
CA ARG A 50 4.31 19.62 -6.55
C ARG A 50 5.50 18.70 -6.85
N PRO A 51 6.65 19.24 -7.31
CA PRO A 51 7.84 18.44 -7.59
C PRO A 51 8.31 17.61 -6.38
N GLU A 52 8.19 18.17 -5.17
CA GLU A 52 8.57 17.48 -3.93
C GLU A 52 7.78 16.17 -3.71
N GLN A 53 6.51 16.12 -4.14
CA GLN A 53 5.68 14.92 -4.02
C GLN A 53 6.13 13.81 -4.97
N VAL A 54 6.67 14.17 -6.15
CA VAL A 54 7.27 13.16 -7.05
C VAL A 54 8.46 12.50 -6.37
N VAL A 55 9.33 13.31 -5.76
CA VAL A 55 10.50 12.80 -5.03
C VAL A 55 10.07 11.94 -3.84
N GLU A 56 9.02 12.32 -3.12
CA GLU A 56 8.47 11.51 -2.03
C GLU A 56 7.88 10.18 -2.51
N ASN A 57 7.13 10.20 -3.62
CA ASN A 57 6.55 9.00 -4.24
C ASN A 57 7.65 8.03 -4.70
N MET A 58 8.75 8.53 -5.25
CA MET A 58 9.85 7.67 -5.70
C MET A 58 10.53 6.93 -4.54
N LYS A 59 10.56 7.51 -3.34
CA LYS A 59 11.06 6.83 -2.13
C LYS A 59 10.20 5.63 -1.70
N ALA A 60 9.00 5.47 -2.25
CA ALA A 60 8.22 4.25 -2.04
C ALA A 60 8.95 3.01 -2.57
N ILE A 61 9.84 3.15 -3.56
CA ILE A 61 10.64 2.02 -4.07
C ILE A 61 11.50 1.39 -2.98
N ASP A 62 12.07 2.20 -2.08
CA ASP A 62 12.87 1.73 -0.93
C ASP A 62 12.04 0.96 0.09
N VAL A 63 10.70 1.08 0.02
CA VAL A 63 9.74 0.38 0.89
C VAL A 63 9.29 -0.94 0.25
N VAL A 64 9.30 -1.05 -1.09
CA VAL A 64 8.94 -2.28 -1.82
C VAL A 64 9.83 -3.45 -1.41
N ASP A 65 11.12 -3.20 -1.21
CA ASP A 65 12.08 -4.21 -0.77
C ASP A 65 11.89 -4.60 0.71
N LYS A 66 11.30 -3.72 1.52
CA LYS A 66 10.99 -3.97 2.94
C LYS A 66 9.64 -4.66 3.16
N LEU A 67 8.78 -4.68 2.14
CA LEU A 67 7.53 -5.44 2.14
C LEU A 67 7.85 -6.93 1.94
N ASP A 68 8.33 -7.57 3.00
CA ASP A 68 8.49 -9.01 3.06
C ASP A 68 7.12 -9.71 3.16
N SER A 69 7.14 -11.04 3.07
CA SER A 69 5.91 -11.85 3.14
C SER A 69 5.13 -11.68 4.45
N GLY A 70 5.81 -11.47 5.59
CA GLY A 70 5.14 -11.29 6.87
C GLY A 70 4.49 -9.90 7.00
N VAL A 71 5.13 -8.86 6.46
CA VAL A 71 4.53 -7.53 6.39
C VAL A 71 3.34 -7.53 5.44
N MET A 72 3.45 -8.19 4.28
CA MET A 72 2.34 -8.33 3.34
C MET A 72 1.16 -9.08 3.95
N GLU A 73 1.41 -10.17 4.68
CA GLU A 73 0.36 -10.91 5.40
C GLU A 73 -0.37 -10.04 6.43
N ARG A 74 0.36 -9.23 7.21
CA ARG A 74 -0.23 -8.26 8.15
C ARG A 74 -1.11 -7.23 7.45
N ILE A 75 -0.70 -6.73 6.28
CA ILE A 75 -1.47 -5.76 5.49
C ILE A 75 -2.75 -6.42 4.96
N ASP A 76 -2.64 -7.64 4.44
CA ASP A 76 -3.77 -8.40 3.90
C ASP A 76 -4.80 -8.73 4.98
N ASP A 77 -4.36 -9.10 6.19
CA ASP A 77 -5.23 -9.34 7.34
C ASP A 77 -6.04 -8.10 7.74
N ILE A 78 -5.42 -6.91 7.66
CA ILE A 78 -6.09 -5.64 7.97
C ILE A 78 -7.07 -5.24 6.87
N LEU A 79 -6.67 -5.39 5.61
CA LEU A 79 -7.49 -5.00 4.46
C LEU A 79 -8.63 -6.00 4.21
N GLY A 80 -8.47 -7.25 4.65
CA GLY A 80 -9.41 -8.34 4.40
C GLY A 80 -9.61 -8.62 2.91
N ASN A 81 -8.63 -8.24 2.08
CA ASN A 81 -8.72 -8.25 0.61
C ASN A 81 -7.60 -9.08 0.00
N ARG A 82 -7.22 -10.17 0.67
CA ARG A 82 -6.27 -11.15 0.15
C ARG A 82 -6.74 -11.51 -1.26
N PRO A 83 -5.95 -11.24 -2.32
CA PRO A 83 -6.32 -11.71 -3.65
C PRO A 83 -6.41 -13.23 -3.55
N ASP A 84 -7.59 -13.79 -3.80
CA ASP A 84 -7.76 -15.22 -3.99
C ASP A 84 -6.68 -15.64 -4.97
N SER A 85 -5.68 -16.33 -4.47
CA SER A 85 -4.57 -16.82 -5.27
C SER A 85 -5.04 -18.07 -6.00
N GLU A 86 -6.22 -18.04 -6.63
CA GLU A 86 -6.90 -19.21 -7.18
C GLU A 86 -8.04 -18.78 -8.14
N GLU A 87 -7.69 -18.09 -9.24
CA GLU A 87 -8.43 -18.32 -10.49
C GLU A 87 -7.94 -19.64 -11.11
N SER A 88 -8.83 -20.64 -11.09
CA SER A 88 -8.87 -21.83 -11.96
C SER A 88 -7.85 -22.95 -11.70
N GLY A 89 -8.33 -23.97 -10.99
CA GLY A 89 -8.10 -25.39 -11.29
C GLY A 89 -9.43 -26.10 -11.43
#